data_AF-A0A6A6KCL9-F1
#
_entry.id   AF-A0A6A6KCL9-F1
#
_cell.length_a   1.000
_cell.length_b   1.000
_cell.length_c   1.000
_cell.angle_alpha   90.00
_cell.angle_beta   90.00
_cell.angle_gamma   90.00
#
_symmetry.space_group_name_H-M   'P 1'
#
loop_
_entity.id
_entity.type
_entity.pdbx_description
1 polymer ?
#
loop_
_entity_poly.entity_id
_entity_poly.type
_entity_poly.pdbx_seq_one_letter_code
_entity_poly.pdbx_strand_id
1 'polypeptide(L)'
;MGFGFSLRQFANYLKQGLQFVLQLPEDPLIMAALRDLLPPVKSTTTTYYDHSNDPWFRQRFNSSEAEQTTVVTHKLVPPYLERKGFVPRRVEDFGDGGAFPEIHIAQYPLDMGRGKSAKPGSKILPLTVDAHGNVAYDAIVKQNENAKKIVYSQHKDLIPKILRNDEERDEDEDLQKEIEETTQETKAALEKIVNVRLSAAQPKNVPKQSSESKYIKYKPSQQSAAFNSGAKERIIRMVEMPVDPLEPPKFKHKRVPKASGSPPVPVMHSPPRPVTVKDQQDWKIPPCISNWKNPKGYTIPLDKRLAADGRGLQDVQINDNFAKLSEALYVAEQKAREAVAMRSKVQKDDDEREGKERAGTAGISSESSF
;
A
#
# COMPACT_ATOMS: atom_id res chain seq x y z
N MET A 1 48.66 -38.31 -20.04
CA MET A 1 48.82 -39.71 -19.61
C MET A 1 47.56 -40.09 -18.85
N GLY A 2 46.69 -40.86 -19.48
CA GLY A 2 45.49 -41.39 -18.83
C GLY A 2 45.86 -42.60 -17.98
N PHE A 3 45.27 -42.68 -16.79
CA PHE A 3 45.14 -43.92 -16.04
C PHE A 3 43.67 -44.06 -15.66
N GLY A 4 43.01 -44.97 -16.38
CA GLY A 4 41.63 -45.39 -16.11
C GLY A 4 41.61 -46.31 -14.90
N PHE A 5 40.69 -46.02 -13.98
CA PHE A 5 40.29 -46.97 -12.95
C PHE A 5 39.23 -47.92 -13.54
N SER A 6 39.52 -49.21 -13.42
CA SER A 6 38.80 -50.32 -14.03
C SER A 6 37.44 -50.57 -13.36
N LEU A 7 36.38 -50.69 -14.17
CA LEU A 7 35.02 -51.08 -13.77
C LEU A 7 34.95 -52.40 -12.96
N ARG A 8 36.03 -53.20 -12.91
CA ARG A 8 36.10 -54.44 -12.14
C ARG A 8 36.29 -54.23 -10.63
N GLN A 9 36.79 -53.07 -10.20
CA GLN A 9 36.93 -52.75 -8.77
C GLN A 9 35.63 -52.25 -8.13
N PHE A 10 34.73 -51.65 -8.91
CA PHE A 10 33.43 -51.18 -8.41
C PHE A 10 32.41 -52.33 -8.23
N ALA A 11 32.49 -53.37 -9.08
CA ALA A 11 31.59 -54.52 -9.03
C ALA A 11 31.81 -55.45 -7.81
N ASN A 12 33.03 -55.50 -7.26
CA ASN A 12 33.32 -56.32 -6.07
C ASN A 12 32.83 -55.69 -4.77
N TYR A 13 32.68 -54.35 -4.71
CA TYR A 13 32.11 -53.66 -3.55
C TYR A 13 30.59 -53.85 -3.45
N LEU A 14 29.91 -53.96 -4.59
CA LEU A 14 28.47 -54.23 -4.66
C LEU A 14 28.09 -55.69 -4.32
N LYS A 15 28.99 -56.65 -4.48
CA LYS A 15 28.76 -58.05 -4.08
C LYS A 15 28.96 -58.31 -2.58
N GLN A 16 29.79 -57.53 -1.88
CA GLN A 16 29.95 -57.63 -0.43
C GLN A 16 28.84 -56.91 0.36
N GLY A 17 28.16 -55.93 -0.24
CA GLY A 17 27.01 -55.26 0.40
C GLY A 17 25.69 -56.05 0.33
N LEU A 18 25.57 -57.02 -0.58
CA LEU A 18 24.31 -57.75 -0.82
C LEU A 18 24.20 -59.10 -0.08
N GLN A 19 25.24 -59.52 0.64
CA GLN A 19 25.29 -60.81 1.36
C GLN A 19 25.05 -60.67 2.88
N PHE A 20 24.47 -59.55 3.34
CA PHE A 20 24.13 -59.35 4.76
C PHE A 20 22.63 -59.11 4.99
N VAL A 21 21.78 -59.60 4.08
CA VAL A 21 20.31 -59.42 4.11
C VAL A 21 19.53 -60.70 4.46
N LEU A 22 20.19 -61.80 4.84
CA LEU A 22 19.46 -63.00 5.29
C LEU A 22 20.13 -63.62 6.50
N GLN A 23 19.72 -63.18 7.70
CA GLN A 23 19.58 -64.05 8.87
C GLN A 23 18.76 -63.30 9.95
N LEU A 24 17.53 -63.76 10.19
CA LEU A 24 16.66 -63.32 11.29
C LEU A 24 17.22 -63.82 12.64
N PRO A 25 16.93 -63.09 13.73
CA PRO A 25 16.26 -63.73 14.84
C PRO A 25 15.01 -62.97 15.30
N GLU A 26 14.06 -63.74 15.83
CA GLU A 26 12.75 -63.36 16.34
C GLU A 26 12.86 -62.49 17.61
N ASP A 27 12.02 -61.45 17.72
CA ASP A 27 11.31 -61.03 18.94
C ASP A 27 10.36 -59.84 18.64
N PRO A 28 9.10 -59.82 19.13
CA PRO A 28 8.09 -58.84 18.70
C PRO A 28 8.02 -57.64 19.67
N LEU A 29 8.52 -56.47 19.22
CA LEU A 29 8.18 -55.19 19.85
C LEU A 29 7.37 -54.32 18.88
N ILE A 30 6.14 -54.06 19.31
CA ILE A 30 5.12 -53.23 18.65
C ILE A 30 5.66 -51.80 18.49
N MET A 31 6.06 -51.42 17.27
CA MET A 31 6.41 -50.04 16.94
C MET A 31 5.16 -49.30 16.46
N ALA A 32 4.41 -48.76 17.42
CA ALA A 32 3.36 -47.78 17.16
C ALA A 32 3.97 -46.54 16.47
N ALA A 33 3.36 -46.09 15.39
CA ALA A 33 3.82 -44.90 14.68
C ALA A 33 3.64 -43.66 15.59
N LEU A 34 4.63 -42.77 15.61
CA LEU A 34 4.69 -41.55 16.44
C LEU A 34 3.51 -40.56 16.27
N ARG A 35 2.63 -40.85 15.30
CA ARG A 35 1.37 -40.15 14.97
C ARG A 35 0.20 -40.59 15.85
N ASP A 36 0.27 -41.79 16.45
CA ASP A 36 -0.76 -42.34 17.33
C ASP A 36 -0.54 -41.99 18.82
N LEU A 37 0.64 -41.46 19.17
CA LEU A 37 1.03 -41.07 20.54
C LEU A 37 0.80 -39.59 20.87
N LEU A 38 0.28 -38.79 19.94
CA LEU A 38 0.03 -37.37 20.14
C LEU A 38 -1.47 -37.06 20.10
N PRO A 39 -2.02 -36.31 21.09
CA PRO A 39 -3.41 -35.90 21.04
C PRO A 39 -3.66 -34.98 19.83
N PRO A 40 -4.84 -35.04 19.20
CA PRO A 40 -5.16 -34.21 18.04
C PRO A 40 -5.01 -32.73 18.41
N VAL A 41 -4.27 -31.99 17.58
CA VAL A 41 -4.00 -30.56 17.76
C VAL A 41 -5.33 -29.82 17.85
N LYS A 42 -5.61 -29.27 19.03
CA LYS A 42 -6.76 -28.39 19.25
C LYS A 42 -6.50 -27.07 18.51
N SER A 43 -7.31 -26.84 17.49
CA SER A 43 -7.47 -25.63 16.69
C SER A 43 -6.88 -24.36 17.31
N THR A 44 -5.76 -23.89 16.77
CA THR A 44 -5.32 -22.50 16.92
C THR A 44 -5.81 -21.73 15.71
N THR A 45 -6.74 -20.81 15.95
CA THR A 45 -7.27 -19.86 14.96
C THR A 45 -6.14 -18.99 14.40
N THR A 46 -5.51 -19.44 13.33
CA THR A 46 -4.77 -18.60 12.38
C THR A 46 -5.62 -18.46 11.14
N THR A 47 -5.98 -17.22 10.80
CA THR A 47 -6.80 -16.88 9.64
C THR A 47 -6.01 -17.09 8.33
N TYR A 48 -5.73 -18.34 8.00
CA TYR A 48 -5.41 -18.74 6.64
C TYR A 48 -6.75 -19.01 5.95
N TYR A 49 -7.27 -18.00 5.26
CA TYR A 49 -8.47 -18.16 4.46
C TYR A 49 -8.08 -18.98 3.22
N ASP A 50 -8.46 -20.24 3.16
CA ASP A 50 -8.24 -21.10 1.99
C ASP A 50 -9.35 -20.83 0.96
N HIS A 51 -9.01 -20.07 -0.09
CA HIS A 51 -9.96 -19.60 -1.10
C HIS A 51 -10.49 -20.75 -1.96
N SER A 52 -9.83 -21.91 -1.94
CA SER A 52 -10.18 -23.08 -2.76
C SER A 52 -11.39 -23.85 -2.23
N ASN A 53 -11.74 -23.68 -0.95
CA ASN A 53 -12.89 -24.32 -0.33
C ASN A 53 -14.10 -23.41 -0.15
N ASP A 54 -14.02 -22.16 -0.62
CA ASP A 54 -15.09 -21.19 -0.49
C ASP A 54 -16.29 -21.62 -1.37
N PRO A 55 -17.53 -21.73 -0.82
CA PRO A 55 -18.71 -22.13 -1.59
C PRO A 55 -18.92 -21.24 -2.84
N TRP A 56 -18.53 -19.97 -2.74
CA TRP A 56 -18.56 -19.02 -3.84
C TRP A 56 -17.64 -19.39 -5.02
N PHE A 57 -16.45 -19.98 -4.74
CA PHE A 57 -15.48 -20.42 -5.75
C PHE A 57 -15.81 -21.80 -6.32
N ARG A 58 -16.17 -22.77 -5.47
CA ARG A 58 -16.55 -24.13 -5.92
C ARG A 58 -17.77 -24.11 -6.82
N GLN A 59 -18.74 -23.25 -6.54
CA GLN A 59 -19.97 -23.18 -7.31
C GLN A 59 -19.81 -22.48 -8.67
N ARG A 60 -18.69 -21.76 -8.91
CA ARG A 60 -18.35 -21.14 -10.20
C ARG A 60 -17.41 -21.97 -11.07
N PHE A 61 -16.46 -22.68 -10.46
CA PHE A 61 -15.51 -23.54 -11.20
C PHE A 61 -16.08 -24.95 -11.47
N ASN A 62 -16.89 -25.50 -10.56
CA ASN A 62 -17.62 -26.74 -10.88
C ASN A 62 -18.84 -26.48 -11.78
N SER A 63 -19.35 -25.24 -11.84
CA SER A 63 -20.37 -24.88 -12.83
C SER A 63 -19.78 -24.66 -14.22
N SER A 64 -18.50 -24.30 -14.38
CA SER A 64 -17.89 -24.23 -15.71
C SER A 64 -17.69 -25.60 -16.37
N GLU A 65 -17.58 -26.69 -15.59
CA GLU A 65 -17.65 -28.05 -16.14
C GLU A 65 -19.10 -28.49 -16.44
N ALA A 66 -20.10 -27.92 -15.74
CA ALA A 66 -21.52 -28.17 -15.98
C ALA A 66 -22.14 -27.24 -17.05
N GLU A 67 -21.46 -26.16 -17.44
CA GLU A 67 -21.73 -25.36 -18.64
C GLU A 67 -21.01 -25.95 -19.86
N GLN A 68 -20.96 -27.27 -19.97
CA GLN A 68 -20.96 -27.90 -21.29
C GLN A 68 -22.27 -27.50 -21.97
N THR A 69 -22.19 -26.53 -22.87
CA THR A 69 -23.12 -26.28 -23.99
C THR A 69 -24.44 -27.02 -23.83
N THR A 70 -25.44 -26.39 -23.20
CA THR A 70 -26.81 -26.86 -23.37
C THR A 70 -27.10 -26.74 -24.86
N VAL A 71 -26.96 -27.84 -25.59
CA VAL A 71 -27.33 -27.93 -27.00
C VAL A 71 -28.83 -27.68 -27.01
N VAL A 72 -29.22 -26.44 -27.27
CA VAL A 72 -30.62 -26.09 -27.47
C VAL A 72 -31.04 -26.86 -28.71
N THR A 73 -31.92 -27.85 -28.52
CA THR A 73 -32.55 -28.53 -29.65
C THR A 73 -33.43 -27.52 -30.36
N HIS A 74 -32.88 -26.84 -31.36
CA HIS A 74 -33.62 -25.89 -32.18
C HIS A 74 -34.66 -26.67 -32.97
N LYS A 75 -35.94 -26.37 -32.77
CA LYS A 75 -36.97 -26.81 -33.70
C LYS A 75 -36.72 -26.09 -35.02
N LEU A 76 -36.71 -26.84 -36.12
CA LEU A 76 -36.59 -26.25 -37.45
C LEU A 76 -37.80 -25.36 -37.70
N VAL A 77 -37.56 -24.05 -37.72
CA VAL A 77 -38.59 -23.07 -38.07
C VAL A 77 -38.88 -23.21 -39.57
N PRO A 78 -40.15 -23.28 -40.01
CA PRO A 78 -40.45 -23.29 -41.43
C PRO A 78 -39.84 -22.07 -42.15
N PRO A 79 -39.46 -22.18 -43.43
CA PRO A 79 -38.91 -21.06 -44.17
C PRO A 79 -39.96 -19.96 -44.38
N TYR A 80 -39.48 -18.77 -44.76
CA TYR A 80 -40.33 -17.61 -45.07
C TYR A 80 -41.37 -18.00 -46.15
N LEU A 81 -42.62 -17.51 -46.02
CA LEU A 81 -43.79 -17.84 -46.85
C LEU A 81 -44.49 -19.18 -46.56
N GLU A 82 -43.86 -20.12 -45.86
CA GLU A 82 -44.47 -21.40 -45.46
C GLU A 82 -44.99 -21.41 -44.02
N ARG A 83 -45.01 -20.25 -43.35
CA ARG A 83 -45.37 -20.11 -41.93
C ARG A 83 -46.86 -19.98 -41.64
N LYS A 84 -47.74 -20.28 -42.60
CA LYS A 84 -49.19 -20.19 -42.42
C LYS A 84 -49.65 -21.23 -41.40
N GLY A 85 -50.14 -20.77 -40.24
CA GLY A 85 -50.58 -21.62 -39.13
C GLY A 85 -49.49 -21.96 -38.12
N PHE A 86 -48.25 -21.52 -38.33
CA PHE A 86 -47.18 -21.62 -37.33
C PHE A 86 -47.37 -20.54 -36.26
N VAL A 87 -47.40 -20.93 -34.98
CA VAL A 87 -47.59 -20.00 -33.85
C VAL A 87 -46.53 -20.29 -32.79
N PRO A 88 -45.42 -19.55 -32.77
CA PRO A 88 -44.38 -19.75 -31.77
C PRO A 88 -44.84 -19.19 -30.41
N ARG A 89 -44.79 -20.01 -29.36
CA ARG A 89 -45.18 -19.62 -27.99
C ARG A 89 -44.03 -19.73 -27.00
N ARG A 90 -43.12 -20.69 -27.20
CA ARG A 90 -41.93 -20.90 -26.38
C ARG A 90 -40.71 -20.26 -27.05
N VAL A 91 -39.70 -19.91 -26.24
CA VAL A 91 -38.41 -19.40 -26.71
C VAL A 91 -37.76 -20.38 -27.71
N GLU A 92 -37.90 -21.68 -27.48
CA GLU A 92 -37.40 -22.77 -28.34
C GLU A 92 -38.03 -22.80 -29.75
N ASP A 93 -39.25 -22.26 -29.91
CA ASP A 93 -39.98 -22.28 -31.19
C ASP A 93 -39.42 -21.25 -32.20
N PHE A 94 -38.50 -20.38 -31.77
CA PHE A 94 -37.88 -19.36 -32.60
C PHE A 94 -36.54 -19.81 -33.22
N GLY A 95 -36.07 -21.04 -32.96
CA GLY A 95 -34.79 -21.51 -33.49
C GLY A 95 -33.62 -20.67 -32.96
N ASP A 96 -32.91 -19.97 -33.84
CA ASP A 96 -31.80 -19.04 -33.51
C ASP A 96 -32.30 -17.65 -33.05
N GLY A 97 -33.62 -17.52 -32.85
CA GLY A 97 -34.28 -16.29 -32.42
C GLY A 97 -34.94 -15.53 -33.58
N GLY A 98 -35.29 -14.27 -33.31
CA GLY A 98 -36.03 -13.43 -34.25
C GLY A 98 -37.55 -13.63 -34.15
N ALA A 99 -38.29 -12.51 -34.24
CA ALA A 99 -39.75 -12.52 -34.26
C ALA A 99 -40.25 -12.42 -35.71
N PHE A 100 -41.32 -13.15 -36.04
CA PHE A 100 -41.85 -13.22 -37.40
C PHE A 100 -42.93 -12.15 -37.59
N PRO A 101 -42.70 -11.11 -38.41
CA PRO A 101 -43.67 -10.03 -38.60
C PRO A 101 -44.97 -10.49 -39.32
N GLU A 102 -44.89 -11.59 -40.07
CA GLU A 102 -46.02 -12.19 -40.79
C GLU A 102 -47.04 -12.89 -39.87
N ILE A 103 -46.67 -13.16 -38.62
CA ILE A 103 -47.56 -13.75 -37.60
C ILE A 103 -48.01 -12.61 -36.68
N HIS A 104 -49.28 -12.22 -36.79
CA HIS A 104 -49.87 -11.09 -36.03
C HIS A 104 -50.16 -11.46 -34.55
N ILE A 105 -49.16 -11.98 -33.86
CA ILE A 105 -49.19 -12.35 -32.45
C ILE A 105 -47.94 -11.76 -31.80
N ALA A 106 -48.08 -11.28 -30.56
CA ALA A 106 -46.95 -10.78 -29.79
C ALA A 106 -45.96 -11.92 -29.50
N GLN A 107 -44.77 -11.81 -30.10
CA GLN A 107 -43.71 -12.82 -30.05
C GLN A 107 -42.54 -12.32 -29.22
N TYR A 108 -41.93 -13.21 -28.44
CA TYR A 108 -40.88 -12.87 -27.48
C TYR A 108 -39.72 -13.89 -27.52
N PRO A 109 -38.85 -13.86 -28.56
CA PRO A 109 -37.81 -14.87 -28.79
C PRO A 109 -36.78 -15.06 -27.66
N LEU A 110 -36.60 -14.08 -26.78
CA LEU A 110 -35.69 -14.10 -25.62
C LEU A 110 -36.34 -13.41 -24.40
N ASP A 111 -37.66 -13.51 -24.28
CA ASP A 111 -38.48 -12.72 -23.33
C ASP A 111 -38.31 -11.18 -23.46
N MET A 112 -37.64 -10.71 -24.52
CA MET A 112 -37.50 -9.29 -24.85
C MET A 112 -38.87 -8.64 -25.05
N GLY A 113 -39.08 -7.43 -24.55
CA GLY A 113 -40.35 -6.71 -24.71
C GLY A 113 -41.49 -7.15 -23.80
N ARG A 114 -41.29 -8.16 -22.94
CA ARG A 114 -42.24 -8.47 -21.85
C ARG A 114 -42.07 -7.49 -20.70
N GLY A 115 -43.15 -6.84 -20.28
CA GLY A 115 -43.14 -5.94 -19.12
C GLY A 115 -42.85 -6.59 -17.76
N LYS A 116 -42.66 -7.92 -17.70
CA LYS A 116 -42.32 -8.66 -16.46
C LYS A 116 -40.83 -8.67 -16.14
N SER A 117 -39.94 -8.56 -17.14
CA SER A 117 -38.48 -8.55 -16.93
C SER A 117 -37.98 -7.19 -16.41
N ALA A 118 -38.69 -6.11 -16.73
CA ALA A 118 -38.42 -4.77 -16.23
C ALA A 118 -39.51 -4.34 -15.24
N LYS A 119 -39.43 -4.78 -13.99
CA LYS A 119 -40.23 -4.14 -12.93
C LYS A 119 -39.84 -2.65 -12.88
N PRO A 120 -40.76 -1.71 -13.10
CA PRO A 120 -40.44 -0.29 -13.01
C PRO A 120 -39.91 0.01 -11.60
N GLY A 121 -38.64 0.40 -11.49
CA GLY A 121 -37.96 0.64 -10.22
C GLY A 121 -36.94 -0.42 -9.77
N SER A 122 -36.56 -1.38 -10.63
CA SER A 122 -35.40 -2.25 -10.31
C SER A 122 -34.12 -1.42 -10.19
N LYS A 123 -33.45 -1.49 -9.04
CA LYS A 123 -32.16 -0.80 -8.77
C LYS A 123 -30.94 -1.51 -9.38
N ILE A 124 -31.15 -2.25 -10.47
CA ILE A 124 -30.12 -3.07 -11.11
C ILE A 124 -29.66 -2.33 -12.36
N LEU A 125 -28.34 -2.18 -12.51
CA LEU A 125 -27.76 -1.60 -13.71
C LEU A 125 -27.92 -2.57 -14.89
N PRO A 126 -28.24 -2.07 -16.10
CA PRO A 126 -28.33 -2.93 -17.27
C PRO A 126 -26.97 -3.57 -17.55
N LEU A 127 -26.99 -4.86 -17.88
CA LEU A 127 -25.78 -5.58 -18.31
C LEU A 127 -25.39 -5.08 -19.70
N THR A 128 -24.25 -4.42 -19.81
CA THR A 128 -23.71 -3.97 -21.09
C THR A 128 -22.66 -4.96 -21.59
N VAL A 129 -22.51 -5.03 -22.91
CA VAL A 129 -21.49 -5.84 -23.59
C VAL A 129 -20.59 -4.93 -24.42
N ASP A 130 -19.31 -5.29 -24.54
CA ASP A 130 -18.36 -4.61 -25.41
C ASP A 130 -18.56 -5.00 -26.88
N ALA A 131 -17.83 -4.33 -27.78
CA ALA A 131 -17.87 -4.64 -29.22
C ALA A 131 -17.41 -6.06 -29.57
N HIS A 132 -16.72 -6.75 -28.65
CA HIS A 132 -16.23 -8.11 -28.82
C HIS A 132 -17.18 -9.15 -28.19
N GLY A 133 -18.32 -8.73 -27.64
CA GLY A 133 -19.30 -9.60 -27.00
C GLY A 133 -18.96 -10.01 -25.56
N ASN A 134 -17.91 -9.45 -24.94
CA ASN A 134 -17.62 -9.66 -23.53
C ASN A 134 -18.52 -8.78 -22.66
N VAL A 135 -18.92 -9.30 -21.50
CA VAL A 135 -19.70 -8.56 -20.51
C VAL A 135 -18.86 -7.41 -19.92
N ALA A 136 -19.35 -6.19 -20.01
CA ALA A 136 -18.67 -4.98 -19.56
C ALA A 136 -18.89 -4.72 -18.06
N TYR A 137 -18.21 -5.51 -17.21
CA TYR A 137 -18.21 -5.32 -15.75
C TYR A 137 -17.68 -3.94 -15.30
N ASP A 138 -16.92 -3.27 -16.16
CA ASP A 138 -16.37 -1.94 -15.98
C ASP A 138 -17.45 -0.85 -15.78
N ALA A 139 -18.68 -1.10 -16.26
CA ALA A 139 -19.82 -0.21 -16.02
C ALA A 139 -20.13 0.01 -14.53
N ILE A 140 -19.69 -0.90 -13.64
CA ILE A 140 -19.81 -0.74 -12.19
C ILE A 140 -18.85 0.33 -11.67
N VAL A 141 -17.63 0.35 -12.22
CA VAL A 141 -16.55 1.24 -11.78
C VAL A 141 -16.69 2.64 -12.39
N LYS A 142 -17.14 2.71 -13.65
CA LYS A 142 -17.31 3.94 -14.43
C LYS A 142 -18.60 4.72 -14.12
N GLN A 143 -19.14 4.57 -12.92
CA GLN A 143 -20.32 5.32 -12.49
C GLN A 143 -19.98 6.75 -12.08
N ASN A 144 -20.98 7.64 -12.14
CA ASN A 144 -20.92 9.01 -11.63
C ASN A 144 -19.74 9.80 -12.21
N GLU A 145 -18.83 10.29 -11.35
CA GLU A 145 -17.66 11.05 -11.75
C GLU A 145 -16.69 10.26 -12.61
N ASN A 146 -16.64 8.93 -12.42
CA ASN A 146 -15.72 8.07 -13.17
C ASN A 146 -16.14 7.88 -14.62
N ALA A 147 -17.39 8.21 -15.00
CA ALA A 147 -17.85 8.12 -16.39
C ALA A 147 -17.09 9.08 -17.32
N LYS A 148 -16.63 10.22 -16.79
CA LYS A 148 -15.84 11.22 -17.54
C LYS A 148 -14.33 10.97 -17.45
N LYS A 149 -13.90 10.08 -16.55
CA LYS A 149 -12.48 9.83 -16.27
C LYS A 149 -12.04 8.55 -16.96
N ILE A 150 -10.78 8.49 -17.35
CA ILE A 150 -10.16 7.24 -17.79
C ILE A 150 -9.90 6.42 -16.53
N VAL A 151 -10.57 5.26 -16.42
CA VAL A 151 -10.38 4.31 -15.32
C VAL A 151 -9.95 2.97 -15.89
N TYR A 152 -8.84 2.47 -15.37
CA TYR A 152 -8.32 1.14 -15.67
C TYR A 152 -8.96 0.12 -14.74
N SER A 153 -9.47 -0.95 -15.31
CA SER A 153 -10.22 -1.99 -14.57
C SER A 153 -10.00 -3.39 -15.14
N GLN A 154 -9.46 -3.50 -16.35
CA GLN A 154 -9.30 -4.77 -17.03
C GLN A 154 -7.88 -5.30 -16.86
N HIS A 155 -7.72 -6.62 -16.86
CA HIS A 155 -6.39 -7.25 -16.86
C HIS A 155 -5.54 -6.83 -18.07
N LYS A 156 -6.18 -6.51 -19.20
CA LYS A 156 -5.53 -5.95 -20.40
C LYS A 156 -4.74 -4.67 -20.10
N ASP A 157 -5.19 -3.88 -19.13
CA ASP A 157 -4.54 -2.63 -18.71
C ASP A 157 -3.26 -2.88 -17.90
N LEU A 158 -3.10 -4.07 -17.32
CA LEU A 158 -1.90 -4.45 -16.56
C LEU A 158 -0.77 -4.97 -17.45
N ILE A 159 -1.09 -5.37 -18.68
CA ILE A 159 -0.14 -5.95 -19.62
C ILE A 159 0.74 -4.82 -20.18
N PRO A 160 2.08 -4.92 -20.07
CA PRO A 160 2.98 -3.89 -20.58
C PRO A 160 2.87 -3.80 -22.10
N LYS A 161 2.73 -2.57 -22.62
CA LYS A 161 2.81 -2.30 -24.05
C LYS A 161 4.29 -2.29 -24.46
N ILE A 162 4.67 -3.24 -25.31
CA ILE A 162 6.02 -3.30 -25.86
C ILE A 162 6.12 -2.23 -26.95
N LEU A 163 6.89 -1.17 -26.69
CA LEU A 163 7.15 -0.10 -27.65
C LEU A 163 7.92 -0.68 -28.84
N ARG A 164 7.32 -0.66 -30.04
CA ARG A 164 8.05 -0.80 -31.30
C ARG A 164 8.50 0.61 -31.70
N ASN A 165 9.79 0.76 -31.97
CA ASN A 165 10.50 2.04 -32.05
C ASN A 165 10.26 2.81 -33.38
N ASP A 166 9.04 2.78 -33.92
CA ASP A 166 8.75 3.16 -35.32
C ASP A 166 7.78 4.36 -35.46
N GLU A 167 7.68 5.25 -34.48
CA GLU A 167 6.83 6.45 -34.60
C GLU A 167 7.55 7.67 -33.99
N GLU A 168 8.50 8.24 -34.72
CA GLU A 168 9.10 9.53 -34.34
C GLU A 168 9.54 10.24 -35.62
N ARG A 169 8.77 11.26 -36.07
CA ARG A 169 9.33 12.52 -36.64
C ARG A 169 8.38 13.57 -37.22
N ASP A 170 7.09 13.34 -37.41
CA ASP A 170 6.25 14.31 -38.15
C ASP A 170 5.24 15.12 -37.28
N GLU A 171 5.27 15.01 -35.96
CA GLU A 171 4.24 15.60 -35.06
C GLU A 171 4.69 16.84 -34.26
N ASP A 172 5.97 17.23 -34.30
CA ASP A 172 6.53 18.20 -33.35
C ASP A 172 5.93 19.63 -33.47
N GLU A 173 5.59 20.10 -34.66
CA GLU A 173 5.07 21.47 -34.86
C GLU A 173 3.59 21.60 -34.47
N ASP A 174 2.76 20.59 -34.74
CA ASP A 174 1.34 20.62 -34.39
C ASP A 174 1.11 20.33 -32.91
N LEU A 175 1.93 19.45 -32.32
CA LEU A 175 2.03 19.29 -30.86
C LEU A 175 2.39 20.62 -30.19
N GLN A 176 3.33 21.36 -30.76
CA GLN A 176 3.73 22.66 -30.21
C GLN A 176 2.57 23.69 -30.24
N LYS A 177 1.77 23.72 -31.31
CA LYS A 177 0.58 24.59 -31.38
C LYS A 177 -0.49 24.18 -30.37
N GLU A 178 -0.74 22.89 -30.19
CA GLU A 178 -1.70 22.38 -29.20
C GLU A 178 -1.27 22.71 -27.77
N ILE A 179 0.03 22.61 -27.47
CA ILE A 179 0.61 23.01 -26.20
C ILE A 179 0.38 24.52 -25.96
N GLU A 180 0.60 25.36 -26.96
CA GLU A 180 0.41 26.81 -26.86
C GLU A 180 -1.06 27.18 -26.65
N GLU A 181 -1.99 26.57 -27.39
CA GLU A 181 -3.43 26.78 -27.23
C GLU A 181 -3.90 26.35 -25.84
N THR A 182 -3.52 25.15 -25.40
CA THR A 182 -3.85 24.62 -24.07
C THR A 182 -3.26 25.52 -22.98
N THR A 183 -2.05 26.03 -23.16
CA THR A 183 -1.42 26.97 -22.23
C THR A 183 -2.17 28.28 -22.15
N GLN A 184 -2.63 28.83 -23.28
CA GLN A 184 -3.41 30.07 -23.31
C GLN A 184 -4.79 29.89 -22.65
N GLU A 185 -5.48 28.79 -22.93
CA GLU A 185 -6.78 28.50 -22.32
C GLU A 185 -6.66 28.30 -20.80
N THR A 186 -5.70 27.49 -20.36
CA THR A 186 -5.45 27.24 -18.93
C THR A 186 -5.02 28.51 -18.21
N LYS A 187 -4.15 29.33 -18.81
CA LYS A 187 -3.75 30.64 -18.28
C LYS A 187 -4.97 31.55 -18.12
N ALA A 188 -5.80 31.70 -19.14
CA ALA A 188 -6.99 32.54 -19.08
C ALA A 188 -8.01 32.04 -18.03
N ALA A 189 -8.16 30.72 -17.87
CA ALA A 189 -9.02 30.13 -16.84
C ALA A 189 -8.49 30.40 -15.42
N LEU A 190 -7.17 30.24 -15.21
CA LEU A 190 -6.52 30.53 -13.94
C LEU A 190 -6.58 32.02 -13.59
N GLU A 191 -6.35 32.91 -14.56
CA GLU A 191 -6.48 34.36 -14.37
C GLU A 191 -7.89 34.75 -13.90
N LYS A 192 -8.95 34.15 -14.48
CA LYS A 192 -10.33 34.38 -14.02
C LYS A 192 -10.51 33.98 -12.56
N ILE A 193 -9.99 32.82 -12.14
CA ILE A 193 -10.09 32.34 -10.75
C ILE A 193 -9.30 33.25 -9.80
N VAL A 194 -8.08 33.63 -10.18
CA VAL A 194 -7.22 34.51 -9.40
C VAL A 194 -7.85 35.88 -9.25
N ASN A 195 -8.43 36.45 -10.31
CA ASN A 195 -9.11 37.75 -10.25
C ASN A 195 -10.31 37.74 -9.29
N VAL A 196 -11.08 36.65 -9.23
CA VAL A 196 -12.17 36.48 -8.25
C VAL A 196 -11.62 36.37 -6.82
N ARG A 197 -10.48 35.73 -6.62
CA ARG A 197 -9.83 35.62 -5.30
C ARG A 197 -9.22 36.95 -4.85
N LEU A 198 -8.57 37.67 -5.76
CA LEU A 198 -7.97 38.98 -5.49
C LEU A 198 -9.03 40.03 -5.15
N SER A 199 -10.15 40.05 -5.88
CA SER A 199 -11.25 40.99 -5.60
C SER A 199 -11.89 40.74 -4.23
N ALA A 200 -12.04 39.48 -3.81
CA ALA A 200 -12.54 39.14 -2.49
C ALA A 200 -11.56 39.43 -1.34
N ALA A 201 -10.24 39.39 -1.62
CA ALA A 201 -9.21 39.67 -0.63
C ALA A 201 -9.04 41.17 -0.34
N GLN A 202 -9.46 42.05 -1.26
CA GLN A 202 -9.36 43.50 -1.12
C GLN A 202 -10.68 44.11 -0.62
N PRO A 203 -10.79 44.47 0.67
CA PRO A 203 -12.05 44.96 1.25
C PRO A 203 -12.47 46.35 0.75
N LYS A 204 -11.55 47.12 0.16
CA LYS A 204 -11.81 48.46 -0.39
C LYS A 204 -12.29 48.44 -1.84
N ASN A 205 -12.27 47.28 -2.49
CA ASN A 205 -12.67 47.16 -3.89
C ASN A 205 -14.19 47.04 -3.97
N VAL A 206 -14.87 48.18 -4.14
CA VAL A 206 -16.32 48.18 -4.42
C VAL A 206 -16.52 47.63 -5.84
N PRO A 207 -17.26 46.52 -6.01
CA PRO A 207 -17.52 45.96 -7.34
C PRO A 207 -18.29 47.00 -8.17
N LYS A 208 -17.71 47.42 -9.30
CA LYS A 208 -18.41 48.26 -10.28
C LYS A 208 -19.46 47.39 -10.97
N GLN A 209 -20.72 47.59 -10.65
CA GLN A 209 -21.82 46.85 -11.25
C GLN A 209 -22.04 47.32 -12.69
N SER A 210 -22.22 46.38 -13.60
CA SER A 210 -22.61 46.71 -14.98
C SER A 210 -24.10 47.05 -15.02
N SER A 211 -24.45 48.22 -15.54
CA SER A 211 -25.84 48.64 -15.77
C SER A 211 -26.50 47.98 -17.00
N GLU A 212 -25.80 47.03 -17.63
CA GLU A 212 -26.23 46.39 -18.86
C GLU A 212 -27.33 45.34 -18.60
N SER A 213 -28.50 45.53 -19.20
CA SER A 213 -29.60 44.56 -19.09
C SER A 213 -29.48 43.47 -20.16
N LYS A 214 -29.56 42.21 -19.76
CA LYS A 214 -29.47 41.05 -20.66
C LYS A 214 -30.85 40.49 -20.98
N TYR A 215 -31.16 40.28 -22.26
CA TYR A 215 -32.40 39.62 -22.67
C TYR A 215 -32.14 38.13 -22.93
N ILE A 216 -32.83 37.25 -22.19
CA ILE A 216 -32.72 35.80 -22.32
C ILE A 216 -34.02 35.26 -22.89
N LYS A 217 -33.90 34.51 -23.98
CA LYS A 217 -35.02 33.78 -24.57
C LYS A 217 -35.16 32.42 -23.87
N TYR A 218 -36.26 32.24 -23.14
CA TYR A 218 -36.54 31.03 -22.36
C TYR A 218 -37.68 30.23 -22.99
N LYS A 219 -37.44 28.94 -23.23
CA LYS A 219 -38.45 27.99 -23.68
C LYS A 219 -38.80 27.03 -22.52
N PRO A 220 -40.01 27.11 -21.95
CA PRO A 220 -40.43 26.21 -20.89
C PRO A 220 -40.45 24.75 -21.36
N SER A 221 -40.06 23.82 -20.47
CA SER A 221 -40.16 22.37 -20.72
C SER A 221 -41.61 21.88 -20.65
N GLN A 222 -42.41 22.44 -19.75
CA GLN A 222 -43.84 22.20 -19.66
C GLN A 222 -44.57 23.10 -20.65
N GLN A 223 -45.03 22.52 -21.76
CA GLN A 223 -45.78 23.22 -22.80
C GLN A 223 -47.23 22.75 -22.75
N SER A 224 -48.12 23.62 -22.26
CA SER A 224 -49.56 23.46 -22.38
C SER A 224 -50.14 24.80 -22.82
N ALA A 225 -51.22 24.77 -23.61
CA ALA A 225 -51.91 25.97 -24.08
C ALA A 225 -52.43 26.85 -22.93
N ALA A 226 -52.65 26.26 -21.74
CA ALA A 226 -53.05 26.99 -20.53
C ALA A 226 -51.90 27.77 -19.87
N PHE A 227 -50.64 27.45 -20.18
CA PHE A 227 -49.47 28.14 -19.65
C PHE A 227 -48.94 29.15 -20.66
N ASN A 228 -48.35 30.24 -20.15
CA ASN A 228 -47.71 31.28 -20.97
C ASN A 228 -48.63 31.92 -22.03
N SER A 229 -49.94 32.02 -21.76
CA SER A 229 -50.93 32.61 -22.68
C SER A 229 -50.85 32.03 -24.10
N GLY A 230 -50.52 30.75 -24.24
CA GLY A 230 -50.36 30.07 -25.54
C GLY A 230 -49.04 30.35 -26.27
N ALA A 231 -48.16 31.20 -25.75
CA ALA A 231 -46.84 31.44 -26.31
C ALA A 231 -45.88 30.30 -25.98
N LYS A 232 -45.08 29.88 -26.97
CA LYS A 232 -44.11 28.79 -26.81
C LYS A 232 -42.85 29.21 -26.03
N GLU A 233 -42.56 30.52 -26.00
CA GLU A 233 -41.30 31.06 -25.49
C GLU A 233 -41.57 32.35 -24.71
N ARG A 234 -40.63 32.73 -23.83
CA ARG A 234 -40.64 33.95 -23.03
C ARG A 234 -39.34 34.71 -23.25
N ILE A 235 -39.39 36.04 -23.27
CA ILE A 235 -38.18 36.87 -23.27
C ILE A 235 -38.08 37.50 -21.88
N ILE A 236 -37.01 37.21 -21.17
CA ILE A 236 -36.75 37.67 -19.80
C ILE A 236 -35.65 38.72 -19.85
N ARG A 237 -35.92 39.90 -19.31
CA ARG A 237 -34.91 40.94 -19.10
C ARG A 237 -34.29 40.76 -17.72
N MET A 238 -33.03 40.33 -17.68
CA MET A 238 -32.24 40.21 -16.45
C MET A 238 -31.48 41.51 -16.20
N VAL A 239 -31.60 42.05 -14.99
CA VAL A 239 -30.88 43.23 -14.52
C VAL A 239 -30.22 42.87 -13.19
N GLU A 240 -28.94 43.21 -13.03
CA GLU A 240 -28.23 43.02 -11.77
C GLU A 240 -28.78 44.00 -10.72
N MET A 241 -29.14 43.49 -9.53
CA MET A 241 -29.65 44.34 -8.45
C MET A 241 -28.50 45.14 -7.83
N PRO A 242 -28.65 46.46 -7.64
CA PRO A 242 -27.59 47.27 -7.07
C PRO A 242 -27.29 46.85 -5.62
N VAL A 243 -25.99 46.70 -5.27
CA VAL A 243 -25.53 46.25 -3.94
C VAL A 243 -24.97 47.44 -3.16
N ASP A 244 -25.36 47.57 -1.90
CA ASP A 244 -24.89 48.64 -1.02
C ASP A 244 -23.42 48.39 -0.60
N PRO A 245 -22.49 49.33 -0.87
CA PRO A 245 -21.08 49.19 -0.50
C PRO A 245 -20.81 49.17 1.02
N LEU A 246 -21.75 49.61 1.86
CA LEU A 246 -21.62 49.61 3.32
C LEU A 246 -22.33 48.40 3.98
N GLU A 247 -22.98 47.54 3.19
CA GLU A 247 -23.68 46.38 3.71
C GLU A 247 -22.68 45.31 4.21
N PRO A 248 -22.77 44.87 5.48
CA PRO A 248 -21.90 43.83 6.01
C PRO A 248 -22.24 42.44 5.43
N PRO A 249 -21.32 41.45 5.49
CA PRO A 249 -21.58 40.10 5.00
C PRO A 249 -22.82 39.44 5.64
N LYS A 250 -23.77 39.01 4.81
CA LYS A 250 -25.07 38.45 5.24
C LYS A 250 -24.99 37.10 5.95
N PHE A 251 -24.00 36.27 5.63
CA PHE A 251 -23.94 34.87 6.03
C PHE A 251 -22.73 34.55 6.91
N LYS A 252 -22.91 33.66 7.89
CA LYS A 252 -21.85 33.15 8.76
C LYS A 252 -21.12 31.97 8.13
N HIS A 253 -19.84 31.81 8.44
CA HIS A 253 -19.04 30.65 7.98
C HIS A 253 -19.52 29.35 8.66
N LYS A 254 -20.06 28.42 7.89
CA LYS A 254 -20.48 27.09 8.37
C LYS A 254 -19.44 26.04 7.99
N ARG A 255 -18.89 25.32 8.97
CA ARG A 255 -18.00 24.16 8.73
C ARG A 255 -18.86 22.94 8.44
N VAL A 256 -18.74 22.39 7.24
CA VAL A 256 -19.39 21.15 6.82
C VAL A 256 -18.36 20.02 6.75
N PRO A 257 -18.73 18.76 7.04
CA PRO A 257 -17.85 17.62 6.79
C PRO A 257 -17.43 17.58 5.33
N LYS A 258 -16.22 17.07 5.07
CA LYS A 258 -15.74 16.88 3.70
C LYS A 258 -16.70 15.93 2.98
N ALA A 259 -17.16 16.32 1.79
CA ALA A 259 -17.97 15.45 0.95
C ALA A 259 -17.22 14.13 0.68
N SER A 260 -17.98 13.05 0.45
CA SER A 260 -17.40 11.80 -0.04
C SER A 260 -16.56 12.10 -1.28
N GLY A 261 -15.34 11.56 -1.34
CA GLY A 261 -14.49 11.71 -2.51
C GLY A 261 -15.06 11.00 -3.74
N SER A 262 -14.31 11.07 -4.83
CA SER A 262 -14.61 10.26 -6.02
C SER A 262 -14.70 8.78 -5.65
N PRO A 263 -15.57 8.00 -6.31
CA PRO A 263 -15.68 6.57 -6.05
C PRO A 263 -14.32 5.88 -6.17
N PRO A 264 -14.06 4.84 -5.35
CA PRO A 264 -12.78 4.16 -5.34
C PRO A 264 -12.48 3.54 -6.71
N VAL A 265 -11.25 3.70 -7.16
CA VAL A 265 -10.77 3.09 -8.41
C VAL A 265 -10.21 1.68 -8.14
N PRO A 266 -10.31 0.75 -9.10
CA PRO A 266 -9.72 -0.57 -8.97
C PRO A 266 -8.21 -0.47 -8.78
N VAL A 267 -7.68 -1.24 -7.83
CA VAL A 267 -6.25 -1.26 -7.57
C VAL A 267 -5.62 -2.40 -8.38
N MET A 268 -4.80 -2.02 -9.36
CA MET A 268 -4.17 -2.93 -10.33
C MET A 268 -2.86 -3.51 -9.77
N HIS A 269 -2.96 -4.33 -8.73
CA HIS A 269 -1.79 -5.00 -8.14
C HIS A 269 -1.31 -6.18 -8.99
N SER A 270 -0.04 -6.51 -8.86
CA SER A 270 0.45 -7.84 -9.24
C SER A 270 -0.12 -8.90 -8.28
N PRO A 271 -0.16 -10.18 -8.68
CA PRO A 271 -0.56 -11.25 -7.78
C PRO A 271 0.21 -11.20 -6.45
N PRO A 272 -0.47 -11.43 -5.31
CA PRO A 272 0.17 -11.33 -4.00
C PRO A 272 1.32 -12.32 -3.91
N ARG A 273 2.49 -11.84 -3.49
CA ARG A 273 3.66 -12.70 -3.27
C ARG A 273 3.42 -13.56 -2.04
N PRO A 274 3.71 -14.88 -2.09
CA PRO A 274 3.61 -15.72 -0.91
C PRO A 274 4.61 -15.24 0.14
N VAL A 275 4.13 -15.01 1.36
CA VAL A 275 4.96 -14.59 2.50
C VAL A 275 5.40 -15.84 3.26
N THR A 276 6.69 -15.96 3.57
CA THR A 276 7.17 -17.07 4.40
C THR A 276 6.93 -16.77 5.89
N VAL A 277 6.74 -17.82 6.70
CA VAL A 277 6.58 -17.67 8.15
C VAL A 277 7.82 -17.02 8.77
N LYS A 278 9.01 -17.29 8.22
CA LYS A 278 10.26 -16.67 8.64
C LYS A 278 10.23 -15.17 8.42
N ASP A 279 9.87 -14.71 7.21
CA ASP A 279 9.78 -13.27 6.93
C ASP A 279 8.80 -12.60 7.89
N GLN A 280 7.65 -13.20 8.13
CA GLN A 280 6.68 -12.63 9.07
C GLN A 280 7.22 -12.50 10.51
N GLN A 281 8.05 -13.45 10.96
CA GLN A 281 8.69 -13.40 12.27
C GLN A 281 9.80 -12.36 12.33
N ASP A 282 10.63 -12.27 11.29
CA ASP A 282 11.72 -11.30 11.19
C ASP A 282 11.19 -9.86 11.18
N TRP A 283 10.00 -9.65 10.60
CA TRP A 283 9.29 -8.37 10.59
C TRP A 283 8.43 -8.12 11.83
N LYS A 284 8.46 -9.00 12.85
CA LYS A 284 7.70 -8.81 14.08
C LYS A 284 8.40 -7.79 14.98
N ILE A 285 7.93 -6.55 14.92
CA ILE A 285 8.47 -5.44 15.71
C ILE A 285 8.09 -5.62 17.20
N PRO A 286 9.07 -5.69 18.14
CA PRO A 286 8.80 -5.75 19.57
C PRO A 286 8.08 -4.49 20.09
N PRO A 287 7.25 -4.60 21.14
CA PRO A 287 6.59 -3.44 21.72
C PRO A 287 7.61 -2.47 22.33
N CYS A 288 7.42 -1.17 22.10
CA CYS A 288 8.28 -0.14 22.66
C CYS A 288 7.94 0.09 24.14
N ILE A 289 8.86 -0.25 25.03
CA ILE A 289 8.79 0.03 26.47
C ILE A 289 9.74 1.19 26.74
N SER A 290 9.19 2.39 27.00
CA SER A 290 10.01 3.57 27.24
C SER A 290 10.37 3.72 28.72
N ASN A 291 11.59 4.22 29.00
CA ASN A 291 12.04 4.51 30.36
C ASN A 291 11.43 5.78 30.97
N TRP A 292 10.76 6.62 30.17
CA TRP A 292 10.24 7.93 30.60
C TRP A 292 8.72 8.05 30.56
N LYS A 293 8.06 7.45 29.58
CA LYS A 293 6.62 7.66 29.31
C LYS A 293 5.86 6.35 29.38
N ASN A 294 4.87 6.34 30.26
CA ASN A 294 3.85 5.30 30.36
C ASN A 294 2.47 5.94 30.48
N PRO A 295 1.89 6.45 29.37
CA PRO A 295 0.67 7.27 29.41
C PRO A 295 -0.55 6.48 29.89
N LYS A 296 -0.57 5.16 29.64
CA LYS A 296 -1.65 4.26 30.08
C LYS A 296 -1.41 3.68 31.47
N GLY A 297 -0.28 3.97 32.12
CA GLY A 297 0.01 3.52 33.47
C GLY A 297 0.16 2.00 33.63
N TYR A 298 0.54 1.26 32.57
CA TYR A 298 0.66 -0.19 32.66
C TYR A 298 1.73 -0.64 33.68
N THR A 299 1.41 -1.66 34.47
CA THR A 299 2.36 -2.30 35.38
C THR A 299 3.22 -3.28 34.59
N ILE A 300 4.38 -2.81 34.14
CA ILE A 300 5.35 -3.62 33.39
C ILE A 300 6.38 -4.19 34.39
N PRO A 301 6.63 -5.52 34.39
CA PRO A 301 7.64 -6.12 35.25
C PRO A 301 9.05 -5.64 34.89
N LEU A 302 9.97 -5.71 35.86
CA LEU A 302 11.30 -5.12 35.74
C LEU A 302 12.13 -5.76 34.61
N ASP A 303 11.99 -7.06 34.40
CA ASP A 303 12.68 -7.80 33.33
C ASP A 303 12.36 -7.23 31.95
N LYS A 304 11.08 -6.96 31.65
CA LYS A 304 10.65 -6.40 30.36
C LYS A 304 10.99 -4.92 30.22
N ARG A 305 11.07 -4.17 31.32
CA ARG A 305 11.53 -2.76 31.28
C ARG A 305 13.01 -2.66 30.93
N LEU A 306 13.83 -3.53 31.50
CA LEU A 306 15.27 -3.56 31.27
C LEU A 306 15.65 -4.31 30.00
N ALA A 307 14.74 -5.11 29.42
CA ALA A 307 15.02 -5.92 28.23
C ALA A 307 15.45 -5.10 26.99
N ALA A 308 14.95 -3.87 26.83
CA ALA A 308 15.33 -2.99 25.72
C ALA A 308 16.61 -2.18 26.01
N ASP A 309 17.16 -2.30 27.21
CA ASP A 309 18.30 -1.53 27.66
C ASP A 309 19.61 -2.23 27.26
N GLY A 310 20.22 -1.74 26.18
CA GLY A 310 21.48 -2.27 25.65
C GLY A 310 22.70 -2.08 26.57
N ARG A 311 22.55 -1.46 27.74
CA ARG A 311 23.63 -1.30 28.74
C ARG A 311 24.24 -2.64 29.17
N GLY A 312 23.46 -3.72 29.20
CA GLY A 312 23.97 -5.06 29.52
C GLY A 312 24.84 -5.69 28.41
N LEU A 313 24.79 -5.16 27.19
CA LEU A 313 25.61 -5.60 26.05
C LEU A 313 26.93 -4.80 25.94
N GLN A 314 27.06 -3.70 26.68
CA GLN A 314 28.27 -2.89 26.70
C GLN A 314 29.28 -3.46 27.71
N ASP A 315 30.30 -4.14 27.21
CA ASP A 315 31.45 -4.54 28.02
C ASP A 315 32.39 -3.34 28.22
N VAL A 316 32.62 -2.95 29.47
CA VAL A 316 33.50 -1.82 29.80
C VAL A 316 34.92 -2.34 29.92
N GLN A 317 35.67 -2.26 28.83
CA GLN A 317 37.08 -2.64 28.80
C GLN A 317 37.96 -1.49 29.29
N ILE A 318 38.81 -1.76 30.30
CA ILE A 318 39.79 -0.79 30.82
C ILE A 318 41.14 -1.07 30.17
N ASN A 319 41.83 -0.01 29.73
CA ASN A 319 43.14 -0.13 29.09
C ASN A 319 44.24 -0.47 30.12
N ASP A 320 45.09 -1.46 29.80
CA ASP A 320 46.25 -1.87 30.62
C ASP A 320 47.25 -0.74 30.92
N ASN A 321 47.26 0.31 30.11
CA ASN A 321 48.07 1.50 30.38
C ASN A 321 47.70 2.19 31.68
N PHE A 322 46.45 2.06 32.16
CA PHE A 322 46.06 2.56 33.48
C PHE A 322 46.81 1.82 34.60
N ALA A 323 47.01 0.51 34.47
CA ALA A 323 47.80 -0.26 35.42
C ALA A 323 49.28 0.16 35.38
N LYS A 324 49.88 0.25 34.18
CA LYS A 324 51.27 0.71 34.00
C LYS A 324 51.49 2.12 34.56
N LEU A 325 50.55 3.02 34.36
CA LEU A 325 50.60 4.38 34.90
C LEU A 325 50.52 4.38 36.41
N SER A 326 49.60 3.61 37.00
CA SER A 326 49.46 3.53 38.46
C SER A 326 50.72 2.96 39.13
N GLU A 327 51.34 1.95 38.52
CA GLU A 327 52.58 1.36 38.99
C GLU A 327 53.76 2.33 38.86
N ALA A 328 53.89 2.99 37.69
CA ALA A 328 54.93 3.98 37.46
C ALA A 328 54.85 5.14 38.47
N LEU A 329 53.64 5.61 38.80
CA LEU A 329 53.43 6.64 39.81
C LEU A 329 53.82 6.15 41.21
N TYR A 330 53.49 4.91 41.58
CA TYR A 330 53.88 4.34 42.88
C TYR A 330 55.40 4.22 43.03
N VAL A 331 56.09 3.78 41.97
CA VAL A 331 57.56 3.71 41.94
C VAL A 331 58.19 5.10 41.97
N ALA A 332 57.63 6.07 41.24
CA ALA A 332 58.09 7.45 41.26
C ALA A 332 57.95 8.08 42.65
N GLU A 333 56.84 7.81 43.35
CA GLU A 333 56.62 8.29 44.72
C GLU A 333 57.67 7.73 45.70
N GLN A 334 57.93 6.42 45.68
CA GLN A 334 58.92 5.79 46.55
C GLN A 334 60.32 6.38 46.32
N LYS A 335 60.75 6.49 45.06
CA LYS A 335 62.04 7.10 44.71
C LYS A 335 62.12 8.57 45.12
N ALA A 336 61.03 9.33 45.00
CA ALA A 336 60.99 10.71 45.45
C ALA A 336 61.14 10.81 46.98
N ARG A 337 60.49 9.94 47.76
CA ARG A 337 60.63 9.88 49.23
C ARG A 337 62.04 9.50 49.66
N GLU A 338 62.63 8.49 49.04
CA GLU A 338 64.01 8.07 49.29
C GLU A 338 65.00 9.21 48.97
N ALA A 339 64.85 9.87 47.82
CA ALA A 339 65.68 11.00 47.45
C ALA A 339 65.54 12.18 48.43
N VAL A 340 64.33 12.45 48.93
CA VAL A 340 64.11 13.45 49.98
C VAL A 340 64.78 13.04 51.29
N ALA A 341 64.59 11.80 51.76
CA ALA A 341 65.20 11.31 52.98
C ALA A 341 66.73 11.33 52.92
N MET A 342 67.32 10.93 51.79
CA MET A 342 68.75 10.98 51.55
C MET A 342 69.27 12.42 51.51
N ARG A 343 68.57 13.33 50.83
CA ARG A 343 68.92 14.77 50.85
C ARG A 343 68.83 15.36 52.25
N SER A 344 67.79 15.04 53.02
CA SER A 344 67.66 15.48 54.42
C SER A 344 68.77 14.91 55.30
N LYS A 345 69.21 13.67 55.07
CA LYS A 345 70.32 13.07 55.80
C LYS A 345 71.66 13.73 55.45
N VAL A 346 71.96 13.91 54.16
CA VAL A 346 73.19 14.60 53.72
C VAL A 346 73.21 16.02 54.23
N GLN A 347 72.10 16.77 54.11
CA GLN A 347 72.00 18.12 54.67
C GLN A 347 72.30 18.13 56.18
N LYS A 348 71.76 17.16 56.92
CA LYS A 348 72.03 17.03 58.35
C LYS A 348 73.49 16.70 58.64
N ASP A 349 74.09 15.78 57.89
CA ASP A 349 75.50 15.40 58.03
C ASP A 349 76.44 16.58 57.69
N ASP A 350 76.12 17.36 56.65
CA ASP A 350 76.83 18.58 56.26
C ASP A 350 76.66 19.69 57.32
N ASP A 351 75.45 19.91 57.84
CA ASP A 351 75.19 20.85 58.93
C ASP A 351 75.95 20.46 60.22
N GLU A 352 76.02 19.16 60.53
CA GLU A 352 76.82 18.63 61.65
C GLU A 352 78.33 18.79 61.42
N ARG A 353 78.81 18.63 60.18
CA ARG A 353 80.21 18.85 59.82
C ARG A 353 80.58 20.33 59.90
N GLU A 354 79.77 21.23 59.34
CA GLU A 354 79.94 22.67 59.49
C GLU A 354 79.90 23.09 60.97
N GLY A 355 79.00 22.51 61.77
CA GLY A 355 78.95 22.73 63.21
C GLY A 355 80.24 22.32 63.93
N LYS A 356 80.83 21.17 63.57
CA LYS A 356 82.13 20.71 64.10
C LYS A 356 83.31 21.58 63.64
N GLU A 357 83.34 22.00 62.38
CA GLU A 357 84.36 22.92 61.86
C GLU A 357 84.28 24.30 62.56
N ARG A 358 83.08 24.81 62.83
CA ARG A 358 82.85 26.03 63.63
C ARG A 358 83.27 25.87 65.10
N ALA A 359 83.06 24.70 65.71
CA ALA A 359 83.52 24.42 67.07
C ALA A 359 85.06 24.25 67.16
N GLY A 360 85.69 23.63 66.16
CA GLY A 360 87.14 23.47 66.09
C GLY A 360 87.89 24.80 65.87
N THR A 361 87.34 25.69 65.04
CA THR A 361 87.87 27.06 64.89
C THR A 361 87.68 27.91 66.14
N ALA A 362 86.60 27.70 66.91
CA ALA A 362 86.42 28.33 68.22
C ALA A 362 87.37 27.76 69.32
N GLY A 363 87.83 26.52 69.20
CA GLY A 363 88.82 25.93 70.10
C GLY A 363 90.23 26.48 69.88
N ILE A 364 90.64 26.65 68.62
CA ILE A 364 91.96 27.18 68.25
C ILE A 364 92.09 28.67 68.63
N SER A 365 91.00 29.46 68.59
CA SER A 365 91.01 30.84 69.08
C SER A 365 91.07 30.97 70.61
N SER A 366 90.82 29.88 71.36
CA SER A 366 90.95 29.85 72.82
C SER A 366 92.36 29.44 73.32
N GLU A 367 93.16 28.78 72.47
CA GLU A 367 94.58 28.46 72.78
C GLU A 367 95.55 29.57 72.33
N SER A 368 95.14 30.51 71.48
CA SER A 368 95.94 31.69 71.11
C SER A 368 95.78 32.89 72.05
N SER A 369 95.28 32.68 73.26
CA SER A 369 95.15 33.70 74.30
C SER A 369 95.50 33.11 75.68
N PHE A 370 96.76 32.74 75.86
CA PHE A 370 97.43 32.66 77.16
C PHE A 370 98.94 32.89 77.02
#